data_AF-A0AAN4Q3C5-F1
#
_entry.id   AF-A0AAN4Q3C5-F1
#
_cell.length_a   1.000
_cell.length_b   1.000
_cell.length_c   1.000
_cell.angle_alpha   90.00
_cell.angle_beta   90.00
_cell.angle_gamma   90.00
#
_symmetry.space_group_name_H-M   'P 1'
#
loop_
_entity.id
_entity.type
_entity.pdbx_description
1 polymer ?
#
loop_
_entity_poly.entity_id
_entity_poly.type
_entity_poly.pdbx_seq_one_letter_code
_entity_poly.pdbx_strand_id
1 'polypeptide(L)'
;MSLARAENFTLPEQLIGVTQGFLEFTVEDYLATNQIDGRHDIQVKQLDPRLRMGACDKDLTATLESPRPVGRVTVRVRCEGSSPWTVFVPAQVRLFRNVVTVMRPLKHDAIVSEEDVALRERDVSSLGQGFLASLDQAVGQKVVRQMVIDQVITPVALEQPQMIHKGDQVVIIARSGSLAVRMPGEAMSDGGFNEQIRVKNLNSQRVIKANVTGPGQVEVAM
;
A
#
# COMPACT_ATOMS: atom_id res chain seq x y z
N MET A 1 24.38 -57.14 4.47
CA MET A 1 24.50 -56.29 5.67
C MET A 1 25.44 -55.13 5.33
N SER A 2 24.88 -53.98 4.96
CA SER A 2 25.64 -52.73 4.80
C SER A 2 25.08 -51.75 5.81
N LEU A 3 25.90 -51.37 6.78
CA LEU A 3 25.57 -50.49 7.89
C LEU A 3 25.22 -49.10 7.35
N ALA A 4 23.99 -48.65 7.59
CA ALA A 4 23.60 -47.26 7.46
C ALA A 4 24.45 -46.42 8.42
N ARG A 5 25.37 -45.62 7.89
CA ARG A 5 26.04 -44.56 8.64
C ARG A 5 24.95 -43.56 9.03
N ALA A 6 24.70 -43.37 10.32
CA ALA A 6 23.93 -42.23 10.79
C ALA A 6 24.62 -40.97 10.25
N GLU A 7 23.94 -40.22 9.39
CA GLU A 7 24.51 -39.04 8.75
C GLU A 7 24.65 -37.92 9.79
N ASN A 8 25.87 -37.60 10.21
CA ASN A 8 26.21 -36.51 11.13
C ASN A 8 26.08 -35.12 10.47
N PHE A 9 25.04 -34.91 9.66
CA PHE A 9 24.85 -33.68 8.91
C PHE A 9 23.46 -33.11 9.15
N THR A 10 23.39 -31.79 9.21
CA THR A 10 22.12 -31.08 9.14
C THR A 10 21.65 -31.10 7.69
N LEU A 11 20.51 -31.74 7.44
CA LEU A 11 19.97 -31.92 6.09
C LEU A 11 19.29 -30.63 5.59
N PRO A 12 19.28 -30.37 4.26
CA PRO A 12 18.55 -29.25 3.68
C PRO A 12 17.07 -29.19 4.09
N GLU A 13 16.40 -30.34 4.23
CA GLU A 13 15.00 -30.44 4.66
C GLU A 13 14.78 -29.90 6.08
N GLN A 14 15.73 -30.13 6.99
CA GLN A 14 15.67 -29.58 8.35
C GLN A 14 15.76 -28.05 8.35
N LEU A 15 16.61 -27.48 7.48
CA LEU A 15 16.73 -26.03 7.32
C LEU A 15 15.47 -25.41 6.74
N ILE A 16 14.86 -26.09 5.76
CA ILE A 16 13.59 -25.67 5.17
C ILE A 16 12.50 -25.67 6.25
N GLY A 17 12.41 -26.74 7.05
CA GLY A 17 11.44 -26.84 8.15
C GLY A 17 11.60 -25.75 9.20
N VAL A 18 12.82 -25.52 9.69
CA VAL A 18 13.10 -24.43 10.65
C VAL A 18 12.78 -23.06 10.06
N THR A 19 13.15 -22.84 8.80
CA THR A 19 12.86 -21.58 8.10
C THR A 19 11.35 -21.37 7.94
N GLN A 20 10.62 -22.42 7.59
CA GLN A 20 9.17 -22.36 7.40
C GLN A 20 8.46 -22.03 8.72
N GLY A 21 8.73 -22.77 9.80
CA GLY A 21 8.11 -22.50 11.10
C GLY A 21 8.44 -21.11 11.66
N PHE A 22 9.69 -20.65 11.47
CA PHE A 22 10.08 -19.29 11.83
C PHE A 22 9.28 -18.23 11.03
N LEU A 23 9.12 -18.42 9.72
CA LEU A 23 8.38 -17.48 8.88
C LEU A 23 6.88 -17.49 9.17
N GLU A 24 6.28 -18.65 9.43
CA GLU A 24 4.86 -18.76 9.83
C GLU A 24 4.58 -17.88 11.04
N PHE A 25 5.34 -18.08 12.14
CA PHE A 25 5.22 -17.26 13.34
C PHE A 25 5.49 -15.76 13.07
N THR A 26 6.58 -15.44 12.38
CA THR A 26 7.00 -14.04 12.15
C THR A 26 6.00 -13.28 11.27
N VAL A 27 5.42 -13.94 10.26
CA VAL A 27 4.42 -13.34 9.38
C VAL A 27 3.13 -13.11 10.16
N GLU A 28 2.66 -14.08 10.92
CA GLU A 28 1.45 -13.94 11.75
C GLU A 28 1.58 -12.80 12.76
N ASP A 29 2.69 -12.73 13.49
CA ASP A 29 2.96 -11.64 14.43
C ASP A 29 2.99 -10.27 13.75
N TYR A 30 3.62 -10.18 12.58
CA TYR A 30 3.67 -8.95 11.80
C TYR A 30 2.27 -8.50 11.34
N LEU A 31 1.44 -9.42 10.84
CA LEU A 31 0.09 -9.13 10.41
C LEU A 31 -0.80 -8.68 11.59
N ALA A 32 -0.72 -9.39 12.72
CA ALA A 32 -1.46 -9.05 13.93
C ALA A 32 -1.05 -7.67 14.49
N THR A 33 0.25 -7.43 14.64
CA THR A 33 0.80 -6.17 15.18
C THR A 33 0.41 -4.97 14.34
N ASN A 34 0.37 -5.11 13.01
CA ASN A 34 0.05 -4.02 12.09
C ASN A 34 -1.44 -3.99 11.71
N GLN A 35 -2.28 -4.84 12.32
CA GLN A 35 -3.71 -4.96 12.01
C GLN A 35 -3.99 -5.17 10.51
N ILE A 36 -3.14 -5.99 9.87
CA ILE A 36 -3.23 -6.29 8.45
C ILE A 36 -4.05 -7.56 8.27
N ASP A 37 -5.24 -7.41 7.69
CA ASP A 37 -6.02 -8.56 7.22
C ASP A 37 -5.56 -8.99 5.82
N GLY A 38 -5.42 -10.30 5.62
CA GLY A 38 -4.98 -10.90 4.37
C GLY A 38 -4.51 -12.35 4.50
N ARG A 39 -4.71 -13.12 3.43
CA ARG A 39 -4.17 -14.48 3.31
C ARG A 39 -2.70 -14.41 2.93
N HIS A 40 -1.87 -15.26 3.50
CA HIS A 40 -0.45 -15.34 3.14
C HIS A 40 -0.11 -16.75 2.62
N ASP A 41 0.97 -16.83 1.85
CA ASP A 41 1.53 -18.08 1.31
C ASP A 41 3.06 -18.00 1.40
N ILE A 42 3.66 -18.98 2.06
CA ILE A 42 5.11 -19.02 2.34
C ILE A 42 5.72 -20.11 1.48
N GLN A 43 6.65 -19.73 0.61
CA GLN A 43 7.42 -20.65 -0.21
C GLN A 43 8.90 -20.51 0.11
N VAL A 44 9.44 -21.44 0.90
CA VAL A 44 10.88 -21.56 1.12
C VAL A 44 11.52 -22.14 -0.14
N LYS A 45 12.60 -21.53 -0.64
CA LYS A 45 13.27 -22.05 -1.83
C LYS A 45 14.00 -23.36 -1.49
N GLN A 46 13.98 -24.28 -2.45
CA GLN A 46 14.81 -25.47 -2.39
C GLN A 46 16.29 -25.07 -2.29
N LEU A 47 17.00 -25.71 -1.36
CA LEU A 47 18.43 -25.55 -1.17
C LEU A 47 19.18 -26.60 -2.01
N ASP A 48 20.46 -26.36 -2.34
CA ASP A 48 21.24 -27.36 -3.09
C ASP A 48 21.27 -28.68 -2.30
N PRO A 49 20.81 -29.81 -2.89
CA PRO A 49 20.79 -31.10 -2.21
C PRO A 49 22.17 -31.60 -1.78
N ARG A 50 23.25 -30.98 -2.24
CA ARG A 50 24.65 -31.26 -1.86
C ARG A 50 25.13 -30.40 -0.70
N LEU A 51 24.34 -29.44 -0.23
CA LEU A 51 24.66 -28.67 0.96
C LEU A 51 24.75 -29.63 2.15
N ARG A 52 25.93 -29.72 2.76
CA ARG A 52 26.21 -30.53 3.94
C ARG A 52 26.82 -29.62 4.99
N MET A 53 26.13 -29.45 6.10
CA MET A 53 26.66 -28.76 7.27
C MET A 53 26.79 -29.75 8.40
N GLY A 54 27.76 -29.54 9.30
CA GLY A 54 27.90 -30.40 10.48
C GLY A 54 26.57 -30.51 11.23
N ALA A 55 26.30 -31.67 11.81
CA ALA A 55 25.18 -31.82 12.73
C ALA A 55 25.26 -30.76 13.83
N CYS A 56 24.14 -30.09 14.10
CA CYS A 56 24.04 -29.20 15.24
C CYS A 56 23.64 -30.00 16.48
N ASP A 57 24.41 -29.88 17.55
CA ASP A 57 24.12 -30.45 18.88
C ASP A 57 23.17 -29.58 19.73
N LYS A 58 22.68 -28.48 19.17
CA LYS A 58 21.70 -27.56 19.76
C LYS A 58 20.59 -27.25 18.77
N ASP A 59 19.52 -26.64 19.27
CA ASP A 59 18.46 -26.09 18.42
C ASP A 59 19.02 -25.01 17.48
N LEU A 60 18.46 -24.97 16.27
CA LEU A 60 18.84 -23.98 15.26
C LEU A 60 18.15 -22.65 15.55
N THR A 61 18.92 -21.57 15.50
CA THR A 61 18.40 -20.21 15.63
C THR A 61 18.10 -19.64 14.25
N ALA A 62 16.89 -19.12 14.05
CA ALA A 62 16.48 -18.45 12.83
C ALA A 62 16.23 -16.96 13.08
N THR A 63 16.75 -16.10 12.20
CA THR A 63 16.50 -14.65 12.23
C THR A 63 16.18 -14.12 10.84
N LEU A 64 15.32 -13.12 10.76
CA LEU A 64 14.97 -12.46 9.50
C LEU A 64 16.02 -11.40 9.15
N GLU A 65 16.61 -11.49 7.96
CA GLU A 65 17.54 -10.46 7.44
C GLU A 65 16.84 -9.34 6.69
N SER A 66 15.61 -9.62 6.25
CA SER A 66 14.83 -8.70 5.44
C SER A 66 14.10 -7.70 6.34
N PRO A 67 13.91 -6.44 5.91
CA PRO A 67 13.28 -5.41 6.75
C PRO A 67 11.83 -5.73 7.13
N ARG A 68 11.16 -6.56 6.33
CA ARG A 68 9.77 -7.00 6.52
C ARG A 68 9.67 -8.49 6.20
N PRO A 69 8.75 -9.23 6.83
CA PRO A 69 8.57 -10.67 6.58
C PRO A 69 7.70 -10.95 5.34
N VAL A 70 7.47 -9.97 4.46
CA VAL A 70 6.62 -10.08 3.27
C VAL A 70 7.43 -9.79 2.01
N GLY A 71 7.17 -10.53 0.93
CA GLY A 71 7.89 -10.43 -0.33
C GLY A 71 9.06 -11.41 -0.41
N ARG A 72 10.13 -11.00 -1.07
CA ARG A 72 11.38 -11.78 -1.08
C ARG A 72 12.07 -11.59 0.24
N VAL A 73 12.23 -12.68 0.99
CA VAL A 73 12.86 -12.66 2.31
C VAL A 73 14.05 -13.60 2.36
N THR A 74 14.99 -13.31 3.25
CA THR A 74 16.12 -14.17 3.55
C THR A 74 16.14 -14.43 5.05
N VAL A 75 16.15 -15.71 5.43
CA VAL A 75 16.26 -16.14 6.82
C VAL A 75 17.68 -16.62 7.05
N ARG A 76 18.34 -16.07 8.05
CA ARG A 76 19.63 -16.53 8.54
C ARG A 76 19.37 -17.65 9.54
N VAL A 77 19.81 -18.86 9.23
CA VAL A 77 19.75 -20.01 10.14
C VAL A 77 21.16 -20.30 10.65
N ARG A 78 21.29 -20.44 11.97
CA ARG A 78 22.58 -20.59 12.64
C ARG A 78 22.55 -21.75 13.63
N CYS A 79 23.64 -22.51 13.66
CA CYS A 79 23.97 -23.43 14.73
C CYS A 79 24.95 -22.79 15.71
N GLU A 80 24.63 -22.81 17.01
CA GLU A 80 25.47 -22.28 18.10
C GLU A 80 26.05 -23.39 18.99
N GLY A 81 26.08 -24.60 18.45
CA GLY A 81 26.62 -25.78 19.09
C GLY A 81 28.16 -25.82 19.07
N SER A 82 28.67 -27.02 19.29
CA SER A 82 30.10 -27.36 19.28
C SER A 82 30.80 -27.08 17.94
N SER A 83 30.08 -27.19 16.82
CA SER A 83 30.57 -26.88 15.47
C SER A 83 29.70 -25.81 14.82
N PRO A 84 29.92 -24.52 15.10
CA PRO A 84 29.03 -23.45 14.66
C PRO A 84 29.11 -23.22 13.16
N TRP A 85 27.96 -22.93 12.56
CA TRP A 85 27.83 -22.58 11.15
C TRP A 85 26.61 -21.69 10.94
N THR A 86 26.57 -21.02 9.79
CA THR A 86 25.47 -20.13 9.39
C THR A 86 25.13 -20.39 7.93
N VAL A 87 23.85 -20.38 7.61
CA VAL A 87 23.33 -20.49 6.24
C VAL A 87 22.21 -19.48 6.03
N PHE A 88 22.12 -18.96 4.81
CA PHE A 88 21.06 -18.05 4.40
C PHE A 88 20.07 -18.80 3.53
N VAL A 89 18.83 -18.91 3.99
CA VAL A 89 17.75 -19.61 3.32
C VAL A 89 16.81 -18.58 2.72
N PRO A 90 16.80 -18.42 1.38
CA PRO A 90 15.88 -17.52 0.72
C PRO A 90 14.47 -18.10 0.67
N ALA A 91 13.46 -17.26 0.87
CA ALA A 91 12.06 -17.61 0.75
C ALA A 91 11.26 -16.50 0.05
N GLN A 92 10.07 -16.85 -0.40
CA GLN A 92 9.09 -15.92 -0.95
C GLN A 92 7.84 -15.99 -0.06
N VAL A 93 7.47 -14.87 0.54
CA VAL A 93 6.21 -14.72 1.27
C VAL A 93 5.27 -13.87 0.42
N ARG A 94 4.21 -14.48 -0.10
CA ARG A 94 3.14 -13.77 -0.80
C ARG A 94 2.09 -13.35 0.21
N LEU A 95 1.58 -12.13 0.05
CA LEU A 95 0.52 -11.59 0.89
C LEU A 95 -0.61 -11.15 -0.02
N PHE A 96 -1.76 -11.77 0.13
CA PHE A 96 -2.95 -11.52 -0.65
C PHE A 96 -3.90 -10.63 0.14
N ARG A 97 -4.25 -9.48 -0.42
CA ARG A 97 -5.20 -8.54 0.19
C ARG A 97 -6.19 -8.07 -0.85
N ASN A 98 -7.36 -7.66 -0.36
CA ASN A 98 -8.32 -6.93 -1.18
C ASN A 98 -7.77 -5.53 -1.46
N VAL A 99 -7.57 -5.24 -2.74
CA VAL A 99 -7.08 -3.94 -3.23
C VAL A 99 -8.02 -3.40 -4.28
N VAL A 100 -8.03 -2.08 -4.44
CA VAL A 100 -8.83 -1.43 -5.49
C VAL A 100 -8.24 -1.73 -6.87
N THR A 101 -9.06 -2.30 -7.73
CA THR A 101 -8.74 -2.57 -9.14
C THR A 101 -9.73 -1.91 -10.06
N VAL A 102 -9.29 -1.62 -11.28
CA VAL A 102 -10.10 -1.02 -12.33
C VAL A 102 -11.03 -2.06 -12.97
N MET A 103 -12.32 -1.75 -13.10
CA MET A 103 -13.35 -2.61 -13.70
C MET A 103 -13.54 -2.35 -15.20
N ARG A 104 -13.23 -1.13 -15.66
CA ARG A 104 -13.27 -0.75 -17.08
C ARG A 104 -12.18 0.28 -17.39
N PRO A 105 -11.63 0.33 -18.62
CA PRO A 105 -10.53 1.25 -18.93
C PRO A 105 -10.84 2.71 -18.60
N LEU A 106 -9.93 3.37 -17.89
CA LEU A 106 -10.00 4.78 -17.53
C LEU A 106 -9.04 5.58 -18.40
N LYS A 107 -9.51 6.69 -18.95
CA LYS A 107 -8.67 7.63 -19.71
C LYS A 107 -7.92 8.54 -18.75
N HIS A 108 -6.82 9.14 -19.23
CA HIS A 108 -6.17 10.25 -18.53
C HIS A 108 -7.20 11.33 -18.16
N ASP A 109 -7.06 11.92 -16.97
CA ASP A 109 -7.96 12.91 -16.36
C ASP A 109 -9.40 12.43 -16.04
N ALA A 110 -9.70 11.13 -16.20
CA ALA A 110 -11.01 10.63 -15.81
C ALA A 110 -11.21 10.69 -14.29
N ILE A 111 -12.41 11.08 -13.86
CA ILE A 111 -12.84 10.97 -12.46
C ILE A 111 -13.31 9.55 -12.20
N VAL A 112 -12.77 8.93 -11.17
CA VAL A 112 -13.15 7.57 -10.75
C VAL A 112 -14.52 7.61 -10.11
N SER A 113 -15.46 6.84 -10.67
CA SER A 113 -16.78 6.58 -10.08
C SER A 113 -16.82 5.21 -9.41
N GLU A 114 -17.89 4.92 -8.65
CA GLU A 114 -18.05 3.63 -7.96
C GLU A 114 -18.09 2.43 -8.93
N GLU A 115 -18.63 2.61 -10.13
CA GLU A 115 -18.71 1.56 -11.16
C GLU A 115 -17.38 1.30 -11.89
N ASP A 116 -16.40 2.20 -11.74
CA ASP A 116 -15.08 2.06 -12.35
C ASP A 116 -14.16 1.12 -11.59
N VAL A 117 -14.48 0.81 -10.33
CA VAL A 117 -13.56 0.17 -9.40
C VAL A 117 -14.22 -0.94 -8.58
N ALA A 118 -13.42 -1.93 -8.20
CA ALA A 118 -13.84 -2.96 -7.26
C ALA A 118 -12.67 -3.43 -6.41
N LEU A 119 -12.98 -3.94 -5.22
CA LEU A 119 -12.02 -4.65 -4.40
C LEU A 119 -11.82 -6.06 -4.96
N ARG A 120 -10.56 -6.42 -5.23
CA ARG A 120 -10.18 -7.77 -5.62
C ARG A 120 -8.95 -8.23 -4.88
N GLU A 121 -8.89 -9.52 -4.57
CA GLU A 121 -7.73 -10.13 -3.94
C GLU A 121 -6.54 -10.14 -4.92
N ARG A 122 -5.43 -9.49 -4.52
CA ARG A 122 -4.18 -9.45 -5.28
C ARG A 122 -2.98 -9.65 -4.35
N ASP A 123 -1.89 -10.17 -4.90
CA ASP A 123 -0.61 -10.31 -4.20
C ASP A 123 0.06 -8.93 -4.04
N VAL A 124 -0.06 -8.37 -2.84
CA VAL A 124 0.51 -7.07 -2.47
C VAL A 124 2.00 -7.15 -2.15
N SER A 125 2.57 -8.35 -2.01
CA SER A 125 4.00 -8.53 -1.72
C SER A 125 4.91 -8.02 -2.84
N SER A 126 4.35 -7.87 -4.05
CA SER A 126 5.03 -7.35 -5.24
C SER A 126 4.75 -5.87 -5.53
N LEU A 127 3.84 -5.23 -4.79
CA LEU A 127 3.37 -3.87 -5.07
C LEU A 127 4.25 -2.82 -4.39
N GLY A 128 5.34 -2.42 -5.04
CA GLY A 128 6.28 -1.43 -4.51
C GLY A 128 5.72 0.01 -4.41
N GLN A 129 4.73 0.37 -5.23
CA GLN A 129 4.11 1.71 -5.26
C GLN A 129 2.92 1.85 -4.30
N GLY A 130 2.69 0.86 -3.44
CA GLY A 130 1.52 0.80 -2.57
C GLY A 130 0.23 0.42 -3.31
N PHE A 131 -0.89 0.47 -2.61
CA PHE A 131 -2.21 0.13 -3.11
C PHE A 131 -3.27 0.83 -2.26
N LEU A 132 -4.50 0.91 -2.80
CA LEU A 132 -5.66 1.38 -2.05
C LEU A 132 -6.41 0.19 -1.47
N ALA A 133 -6.82 0.32 -0.20
CA ALA A 133 -7.50 -0.74 0.55
C ALA A 133 -9.01 -0.52 0.69
N SER A 134 -9.50 0.68 0.34
CA SER A 134 -10.94 1.00 0.30
C SER A 134 -11.27 1.76 -0.99
N LEU A 135 -12.50 1.55 -1.49
CA LEU A 135 -13.03 2.26 -2.66
C LEU A 135 -13.11 3.78 -2.41
N ASP A 136 -13.36 4.22 -1.18
CA ASP A 136 -13.47 5.64 -0.82
C ASP A 136 -12.18 6.42 -1.07
N GLN A 137 -11.04 5.71 -1.12
CA GLN A 137 -9.74 6.32 -1.43
C GLN A 137 -9.57 6.59 -2.93
N ALA A 138 -10.37 5.93 -3.77
CA ALA A 138 -10.32 6.05 -5.22
C ALA A 138 -11.47 6.89 -5.78
N VAL A 139 -12.69 6.67 -5.31
CA VAL A 139 -13.90 7.34 -5.82
C VAL A 139 -13.78 8.87 -5.64
N GLY A 140 -14.13 9.61 -6.70
CA GLY A 140 -14.03 11.06 -6.75
C GLY A 140 -12.62 11.59 -7.01
N GLN A 141 -11.59 10.74 -7.05
CA GLN A 141 -10.25 11.15 -7.47
C GLN A 141 -10.13 11.16 -8.98
N LYS A 142 -9.19 11.95 -9.49
CA LYS A 142 -8.83 12.02 -10.92
C LYS A 142 -7.64 11.11 -11.20
N VAL A 143 -7.70 10.30 -12.26
CA VAL A 143 -6.55 9.51 -12.69
C VAL A 143 -5.56 10.36 -13.48
N VAL A 144 -4.27 10.29 -13.14
CA VAL A 144 -3.20 11.07 -13.81
C VAL A 144 -2.61 10.37 -15.04
N ARG A 145 -3.10 9.17 -15.36
CA ARG A 145 -2.70 8.39 -16.53
C ARG A 145 -3.82 7.43 -16.93
N GLN A 146 -3.78 6.96 -18.17
CA GLN A 146 -4.69 5.89 -18.59
C GLN A 146 -4.49 4.63 -17.75
N MET A 147 -5.58 3.94 -17.46
CA MET A 147 -5.58 2.67 -16.73
C MET A 147 -6.37 1.62 -17.49
N VAL A 148 -5.89 0.39 -17.46
CA VAL A 148 -6.54 -0.76 -18.11
C VAL A 148 -7.37 -1.56 -17.11
N ILE A 149 -8.28 -2.37 -17.63
CA ILE A 149 -9.07 -3.30 -16.82
C ILE A 149 -8.16 -4.20 -15.96
N ASP A 150 -8.63 -4.53 -14.76
CA ASP A 150 -7.98 -5.38 -13.76
C ASP A 150 -6.66 -4.85 -13.19
N GLN A 151 -6.24 -3.65 -13.59
CA GLN A 151 -5.07 -2.97 -13.05
C GLN A 151 -5.32 -2.51 -11.60
N VAL A 152 -4.35 -2.72 -10.72
CA VAL A 152 -4.38 -2.20 -9.35
C VAL A 152 -4.20 -0.68 -9.37
N ILE A 153 -5.06 0.03 -8.64
CA ILE A 153 -4.92 1.48 -8.43
C ILE A 153 -3.92 1.73 -7.31
N THR A 154 -2.85 2.45 -7.65
CA THR A 154 -1.83 2.91 -6.73
C THR A 154 -2.12 4.36 -6.30
N PRO A 155 -1.78 4.80 -5.08
CA PRO A 155 -1.96 6.19 -4.64
C PRO A 155 -1.38 7.22 -5.62
N VAL A 156 -0.20 6.95 -6.19
CA VAL A 156 0.48 7.83 -7.17
C VAL A 156 -0.21 7.92 -8.54
N ALA A 157 -1.23 7.09 -8.79
CA ALA A 157 -2.01 7.14 -10.03
C ALA A 157 -3.23 8.05 -9.90
N LEU A 158 -3.48 8.58 -8.70
CA LEU A 158 -4.62 9.44 -8.40
C LEU A 158 -4.16 10.81 -7.93
N GLU A 159 -4.95 11.82 -8.26
CA GLU A 159 -4.85 13.16 -7.68
C GLU A 159 -6.24 13.73 -7.41
N GLN A 160 -6.32 14.72 -6.52
CA GLN A 160 -7.58 15.39 -6.27
C GLN A 160 -7.98 16.20 -7.51
N PRO A 161 -9.22 16.09 -7.98
CA PRO A 161 -9.68 16.92 -9.09
C PRO A 161 -9.75 18.39 -8.68
N GLN A 162 -9.44 19.27 -9.63
CA GLN A 162 -9.75 20.68 -9.51
C GLN A 162 -11.27 20.85 -9.51
N MET A 163 -11.81 21.46 -8.46
CA MET A 163 -13.25 21.75 -8.34
C MET A 163 -13.60 23.12 -8.90
N ILE A 164 -12.61 24.00 -9.01
CA ILE A 164 -12.72 25.37 -9.50
C ILE A 164 -11.52 25.64 -10.39
N HIS A 165 -11.75 26.23 -11.56
CA HIS A 165 -10.71 26.76 -12.44
C HIS A 165 -10.69 28.29 -12.39
N LYS A 166 -9.55 28.88 -12.73
CA LYS A 166 -9.41 30.33 -12.87
C LYS A 166 -10.42 30.86 -13.91
N GLY A 167 -11.18 31.88 -13.51
CA GLY A 167 -12.22 32.51 -14.31
C GLY A 167 -13.62 31.94 -14.06
N ASP A 168 -13.74 30.82 -13.33
CA ASP A 168 -15.04 30.27 -12.98
C ASP A 168 -15.83 31.24 -12.10
N GLN A 169 -17.13 31.34 -12.36
CA GLN A 169 -18.05 31.99 -11.44
C GLN A 169 -18.28 31.06 -10.24
N VAL A 170 -18.04 31.60 -9.05
CA VAL A 170 -18.14 30.86 -7.79
C VAL A 170 -19.08 31.56 -6.82
N VAL A 171 -19.65 30.79 -5.91
CA VAL A 171 -20.43 31.32 -4.79
C VAL A 171 -19.53 31.40 -3.56
N ILE A 172 -19.30 32.61 -3.08
CA ILE A 172 -18.62 32.89 -1.82
C ILE A 172 -19.63 32.76 -0.69
N ILE A 173 -19.37 31.84 0.24
CA ILE A 173 -20.14 31.63 1.46
C ILE A 173 -19.35 32.20 2.63
N ALA A 174 -19.94 33.12 3.38
CA ALA A 174 -19.36 33.66 4.61
C ALA A 174 -20.24 33.23 5.79
N ARG A 175 -19.67 32.52 6.78
CA ARG A 175 -20.41 32.05 7.95
C ARG A 175 -19.96 32.76 9.23
N SER A 176 -20.94 33.14 10.05
CA SER A 176 -20.72 33.62 11.42
C SER A 176 -21.86 33.10 12.32
N GLY A 177 -21.55 32.14 13.19
CA GLY A 177 -22.57 31.46 14.00
C GLY A 177 -23.63 30.78 13.13
N SER A 178 -24.89 31.18 13.29
CA SER A 178 -26.04 30.70 12.50
C SER A 178 -26.28 31.49 11.21
N LEU A 179 -25.55 32.57 10.96
CA LEU A 179 -25.72 33.40 9.76
C LEU A 179 -24.81 32.91 8.64
N ALA A 180 -25.37 32.75 7.43
CA ALA A 180 -24.64 32.44 6.21
C ALA A 180 -24.99 33.44 5.10
N VAL A 181 -23.99 34.19 4.63
CA VAL A 181 -24.12 35.15 3.53
C VAL A 181 -23.54 34.54 2.26
N ARG A 182 -24.28 34.63 1.14
CA ARG A 182 -23.83 34.16 -0.18
C ARG A 182 -23.59 35.36 -1.09
N MET A 183 -22.43 35.39 -1.75
CA MET A 183 -22.06 36.45 -2.68
C MET A 183 -21.46 35.85 -3.96
N PRO A 184 -21.72 36.46 -5.13
CA PRO A 184 -21.08 36.02 -6.37
C PRO A 184 -19.61 36.43 -6.39
N GLY A 185 -18.77 35.54 -6.89
CA GLY A 185 -17.34 35.74 -7.06
C GLY A 185 -16.83 35.17 -8.37
N GLU A 186 -15.60 35.54 -8.72
CA GLU A 186 -14.85 35.00 -9.84
C GLU A 186 -13.53 34.44 -9.31
N ALA A 187 -13.25 33.17 -9.61
CA ALA A 187 -12.02 32.51 -9.20
C ALA A 187 -10.80 33.11 -9.92
N MET A 188 -9.76 33.45 -9.18
CA MET A 188 -8.52 34.03 -9.73
C MET A 188 -7.39 32.99 -9.86
N SER A 189 -7.62 31.77 -9.38
CA SER A 189 -6.72 30.62 -9.42
C SER A 189 -7.54 29.34 -9.41
N ASP A 190 -6.99 28.25 -9.94
CA ASP A 190 -7.58 26.92 -9.81
C ASP A 190 -7.54 26.46 -8.35
N GLY A 191 -8.42 25.54 -7.97
CA GLY A 191 -8.43 24.94 -6.63
C GLY A 191 -9.18 23.62 -6.54
N GLY A 192 -8.58 22.66 -5.83
CA GLY A 192 -9.24 21.43 -5.38
C GLY A 192 -9.96 21.60 -4.05
N PHE A 193 -10.62 20.55 -3.56
CA PHE A 193 -11.31 20.55 -2.27
C PHE A 193 -10.38 20.98 -1.11
N ASN A 194 -10.87 21.83 -0.20
CA ASN A 194 -10.13 22.41 0.92
C ASN A 194 -8.90 23.26 0.55
N GLU A 195 -8.65 23.52 -0.74
CA GLU A 195 -7.57 24.39 -1.15
C GLU A 195 -7.97 25.87 -0.98
N GLN A 196 -7.03 26.72 -0.60
CA GLN A 196 -7.27 28.16 -0.48
C GLN A 196 -6.96 28.85 -1.81
N ILE A 197 -7.98 29.44 -2.42
CA ILE A 197 -7.86 30.18 -3.68
C ILE A 197 -8.16 31.66 -3.51
N ARG A 198 -7.66 32.48 -4.45
CA ARG A 198 -8.03 33.89 -4.54
C ARG A 198 -9.32 34.02 -5.33
N VAL A 199 -10.27 34.79 -4.82
CA VAL A 199 -11.56 35.01 -5.46
C VAL A 199 -11.86 36.50 -5.47
N LYS A 200 -12.25 37.04 -6.62
CA LYS A 200 -12.73 38.41 -6.75
C LYS A 200 -14.22 38.44 -6.44
N ASN A 201 -14.62 39.15 -5.39
CA ASN A 201 -16.04 39.36 -5.10
C ASN A 201 -16.62 40.34 -6.14
N LEU A 202 -17.65 39.92 -6.87
CA LEU A 202 -18.21 40.71 -7.97
C LEU A 202 -19.01 41.92 -7.49
N ASN A 203 -19.51 41.90 -6.25
CA ASN A 203 -20.24 43.03 -5.67
C ASN A 203 -19.30 44.14 -5.18
N SER A 204 -18.22 43.77 -4.47
CA SER A 204 -17.29 44.74 -3.87
C SER A 204 -16.03 45.01 -4.69
N GLN A 205 -15.79 44.23 -5.75
CA GLN A 205 -14.58 44.23 -6.57
C GLN A 205 -13.28 43.90 -5.79
N ARG A 206 -13.38 43.48 -4.52
CA ARG A 206 -12.24 43.09 -3.68
C ARG A 206 -11.83 41.63 -3.94
N VAL A 207 -10.53 41.38 -3.91
CA VAL A 207 -9.98 40.02 -3.96
C VAL A 207 -9.82 39.52 -2.53
N ILE A 208 -10.38 38.35 -2.24
CA ILE A 208 -10.34 37.68 -0.94
C ILE A 208 -9.72 36.28 -1.09
N LYS A 209 -9.24 35.71 0.01
CA LYS A 209 -8.80 34.32 0.07
C LYS A 209 -9.94 33.48 0.64
N ALA A 210 -10.32 32.41 -0.06
CA ALA A 210 -11.42 31.54 0.31
C ALA A 210 -11.03 30.08 0.11
N ASN A 211 -11.55 29.18 0.96
CA ASN A 211 -11.29 27.75 0.84
C ASN A 211 -12.36 27.11 -0.04
N VAL A 212 -11.97 26.27 -0.99
CA VAL A 212 -12.90 25.55 -1.85
C VAL A 212 -13.63 24.50 -1.04
N THR A 213 -14.97 24.55 -1.04
CA THR A 213 -15.82 23.60 -0.30
C THR A 213 -16.59 22.66 -1.22
N GLY A 214 -16.59 22.93 -2.53
CA GLY A 214 -17.21 22.08 -3.53
C GLY A 214 -17.11 22.70 -4.93
N PRO A 215 -17.66 22.04 -5.96
CA PRO A 215 -17.69 22.57 -7.31
C PRO A 215 -18.36 23.96 -7.35
N GLY A 216 -17.61 24.97 -7.80
CA GLY A 216 -18.09 26.35 -7.87
C GLY A 216 -18.41 27.01 -6.52
N GLN A 217 -17.98 26.44 -5.39
CA GLN A 217 -18.29 26.94 -4.05
C GLN A 217 -17.02 27.17 -3.23
N VAL A 218 -16.96 28.33 -2.59
CA VAL A 218 -15.85 28.71 -1.70
C VAL A 218 -16.39 29.28 -0.40
N GLU A 219 -15.64 29.10 0.68
CA GLU A 219 -15.99 29.61 2.00
C GLU A 219 -14.91 30.52 2.57
N VAL A 220 -15.35 31.58 3.25
CA VAL A 220 -14.50 32.48 4.03
C VAL A 220 -14.92 32.48 5.48
N ALA A 221 -13.93 32.40 6.38
CA ALA A 221 -14.15 32.67 7.79
C ALA A 221 -14.39 34.18 7.97
N MET A 222 -15.47 34.55 8.66
CA MET A 222 -15.77 35.92 9.08
C MET A 222 -15.07 36.28 10.39
#